data_AF-A0A1G0AGC7-F1
#
_entry.id   AF-A0A1G0AGC7-F1
#
_cell.length_a   1.000
_cell.length_b   1.000
_cell.length_c   1.000
_cell.angle_alpha   90.00
_cell.angle_beta   90.00
_cell.angle_gamma   90.00
#
_symmetry.space_group_name_H-M   'P 1'
#
loop_
_entity.id
_entity.type
_entity.pdbx_description
1 polymer ?
#
loop_
_entity_poly.entity_id
_entity_poly.type
_entity_poly.pdbx_seq_one_letter_code
_entity_poly.pdbx_strand_id
1 'polypeptide(L)'
;MDRTGIIALTKGSRYRIESMETRDRTKVTKGVFRGYAAIGPDDAIVIEMDESHTELKGKLRLIPVHVVLSVDVMEHVPEETPKSEKPHTMYG
;
A
#
# COMPACT_ATOMS: atom_id res chain seq x y z
N MET A 1 -21.33 3.24 3.71
CA MET A 1 -20.23 2.44 3.14
C MET A 1 -20.74 1.03 2.97
N ASP A 2 -20.85 0.58 1.73
CA ASP A 2 -21.22 -0.80 1.41
C ASP A 2 -20.20 -1.76 2.06
N ARG A 3 -20.71 -2.74 2.81
CA ARG A 3 -19.96 -3.45 3.87
C ARG A 3 -19.44 -4.82 3.43
N THR A 4 -19.28 -5.07 2.14
CA THR A 4 -19.06 -6.44 1.62
C THR A 4 -17.89 -6.59 0.63
N GLY A 5 -17.07 -5.56 0.42
CA GLY A 5 -15.87 -5.65 -0.40
C GLY A 5 -14.62 -6.02 0.41
N ILE A 6 -13.76 -6.88 -0.14
CA ILE A 6 -12.39 -7.02 0.35
C ILE A 6 -11.72 -5.65 0.18
N ILE A 7 -11.32 -5.01 1.27
CA ILE A 7 -10.54 -3.76 1.22
C ILE A 7 -9.09 -4.15 1.00
N ALA A 8 -8.63 -4.01 -0.24
CA ALA A 8 -7.23 -4.17 -0.61
C ALA A 8 -6.50 -2.81 -0.65
N LEU A 9 -5.18 -2.84 -0.56
CA LEU A 9 -4.38 -1.66 -0.89
C LEU A 9 -4.43 -1.41 -2.40
N THR A 10 -4.93 -0.25 -2.78
CA THR A 10 -5.15 0.13 -4.18
C THR A 10 -4.11 1.14 -4.61
N LYS A 11 -3.38 0.84 -5.70
CA LYS A 11 -2.37 1.76 -6.23
C LYS A 11 -2.99 3.11 -6.54
N GLY A 12 -2.32 4.18 -6.14
CA GLY A 12 -2.84 5.55 -6.30
C GLY A 12 -3.70 6.04 -5.14
N SER A 13 -4.21 5.16 -4.27
CA SER A 13 -4.91 5.56 -3.05
C SER A 13 -3.95 6.09 -1.98
N ARG A 14 -4.45 6.97 -1.11
CA ARG A 14 -3.66 7.55 -0.01
C ARG A 14 -3.90 6.83 1.30
N TYR A 15 -2.81 6.59 2.02
CA TYR A 15 -2.81 5.87 3.27
C TYR A 15 -1.98 6.59 4.34
N ARG A 16 -2.35 6.39 5.59
CA ARG A 16 -1.51 6.64 6.77
C ARG A 16 -1.13 5.28 7.34
N ILE A 17 0.15 4.97 7.32
CA ILE A 17 0.71 3.72 7.86
C ILE A 17 1.47 4.03 9.14
N GLU A 18 1.12 3.33 10.20
CA GLU A 18 1.89 3.32 11.44
C GLU A 18 2.72 2.03 11.49
N SER A 19 4.02 2.19 11.69
CA SER A 19 5.00 1.08 11.68
C SER A 19 5.89 1.14 12.92
N MET A 20 6.39 0.00 13.36
CA MET A 20 7.32 -0.09 14.48
C MET A 20 8.72 0.38 14.04
N GLU A 21 9.25 1.43 14.66
CA GLU A 21 10.62 1.93 14.42
C GLU A 21 11.58 1.35 15.48
N THR A 22 11.16 1.36 16.73
CA THR A 22 11.79 0.65 17.84
C THR A 22 10.70 -0.01 18.68
N ARG A 23 11.08 -0.80 19.70
CA ARG A 23 10.11 -1.47 20.58
C ARG A 23 9.11 -0.53 21.24
N ASP A 24 9.53 0.71 21.51
CA ASP A 24 8.74 1.72 22.24
C ASP A 24 8.38 2.93 21.37
N ARG A 25 8.70 2.92 20.07
CA ARG A 25 8.44 4.04 19.16
C ARG A 25 7.86 3.58 17.83
N THR A 26 6.85 4.31 17.39
CA THR A 26 6.25 4.13 16.08
C THR A 26 6.70 5.22 15.11
N LYS A 27 6.62 4.91 13.82
CA LYS A 27 6.84 5.83 12.71
C LYS A 27 5.59 5.88 11.86
N VAL A 28 5.08 7.09 11.67
CA VAL A 28 3.96 7.37 10.79
C VAL A 28 4.50 7.71 9.40
N THR A 29 3.99 7.02 8.39
CA THR A 29 4.23 7.33 6.98
C THR A 29 2.90 7.62 6.30
N LYS A 30 2.80 8.79 5.67
CA LYS A 30 1.63 9.21 4.89
C LYS A 30 2.01 9.40 3.44
N GLY A 31 1.16 8.93 2.53
CA GLY A 31 1.45 9.05 1.11
C GLY A 31 0.60 8.17 0.22
N VAL A 32 1.02 8.06 -1.03
CA VAL A 32 0.34 7.30 -2.08
C VAL A 32 0.92 5.89 -2.14
N PHE A 33 0.05 4.88 -2.12
CA PHE A 33 0.48 3.50 -2.33
C PHE A 33 0.90 3.27 -3.78
N ARG A 34 2.12 2.80 -3.97
CA ARG A 34 2.71 2.52 -5.29
C ARG A 34 2.82 1.03 -5.61
N GLY A 35 2.65 0.16 -4.62
CA GLY A 35 2.69 -1.29 -4.78
C GLY A 35 3.49 -1.98 -3.68
N TYR A 36 3.84 -3.22 -3.94
CA TYR A 36 4.71 -4.02 -3.07
C TYR A 36 6.10 -4.16 -3.68
N ALA A 37 7.10 -4.33 -2.84
CA ALA A 37 8.48 -4.61 -3.21
C ALA A 37 9.08 -5.64 -2.24
N ALA A 38 10.19 -6.27 -2.62
CA ALA A 38 10.94 -7.16 -1.75
C ALA A 38 12.15 -6.42 -1.12
N ILE A 39 12.41 -6.69 0.15
CA ILE A 39 13.63 -6.32 0.87
C ILE A 39 14.29 -7.62 1.33
N GLY A 40 15.14 -8.20 0.49
CA GLY A 40 15.66 -9.54 0.72
C GLY A 40 14.53 -10.58 0.74
N PRO A 41 14.35 -11.35 1.83
CA PRO A 41 13.26 -12.33 1.94
C PRO A 41 11.92 -11.71 2.37
N ASP A 42 11.89 -10.44 2.79
CA ASP A 42 10.70 -9.79 3.33
C ASP A 42 9.93 -9.00 2.26
N ASP A 43 8.61 -9.06 2.33
CA ASP A 43 7.74 -8.17 1.55
C ASP A 43 7.62 -6.80 2.23
N ALA A 44 7.51 -5.75 1.40
CA ALA A 44 7.37 -4.38 1.84
C ALA A 44 6.28 -3.63 1.07
N ILE A 45 5.57 -2.76 1.79
CA ILE A 45 4.63 -1.78 1.22
C ILE A 45 5.44 -0.57 0.73
N VAL A 46 5.21 -0.15 -0.50
CA VAL A 46 5.85 1.03 -1.10
C VAL A 46 4.91 2.22 -1.05
N ILE A 47 5.28 3.23 -0.26
CA ILE A 47 4.56 4.51 -0.16
C ILE A 47 5.42 5.63 -0.73
N GLU A 48 4.88 6.40 -1.66
CA GLU A 48 5.44 7.70 -2.04
C GLU A 48 5.02 8.74 -1.00
N MET A 49 5.98 9.28 -0.27
CA MET A 49 5.74 10.16 0.87
C MET A 49 5.17 11.52 0.44
N ASP A 50 4.13 11.96 1.13
CA ASP A 50 3.53 13.27 0.90
C ASP A 50 4.30 14.41 1.60
N GLU A 51 3.75 15.62 1.50
CA GLU A 51 4.34 16.84 2.05
C GLU A 51 4.58 16.84 3.56
N SER A 52 3.94 15.92 4.32
CA SER A 52 4.19 15.80 5.77
C SER A 52 5.59 15.27 6.12
N HIS A 53 6.39 14.88 5.13
CA HIS A 53 7.73 14.30 5.32
C HIS A 53 8.87 15.25 4.94
N THR A 54 8.59 16.54 4.72
CA THR A 54 9.58 17.59 4.47
C THR A 54 10.58 17.21 3.35
N GLU A 55 11.85 16.96 3.68
CA GLU A 55 12.92 16.64 2.72
C GLU A 55 12.71 15.30 2.00
N LEU A 56 11.89 14.42 2.58
CA LEU A 56 11.58 13.11 2.01
C LEU A 56 10.33 13.13 1.13
N LYS A 57 9.67 14.28 0.93
CA LYS A 57 8.54 14.42 0.02
C LYS A 57 8.88 13.86 -1.37
N GLY A 58 7.98 13.05 -1.92
CA GLY A 58 8.13 12.42 -3.24
C GLY A 58 9.12 11.27 -3.29
N LYS A 59 9.80 10.93 -2.18
CA LYS A 59 10.63 9.73 -2.11
C LYS A 59 9.77 8.51 -1.81
N LEU A 60 10.22 7.36 -2.27
CA LEU A 60 9.62 6.07 -1.95
C LEU A 60 10.14 5.58 -0.60
N ARG A 61 9.22 5.22 0.30
CA ARG A 61 9.53 4.47 1.51
C ARG A 61 9.03 3.05 1.36
N LEU A 62 9.94 2.10 1.54
CA LEU A 62 9.62 0.69 1.65
C LEU A 62 9.45 0.38 3.14
N ILE A 63 8.28 -0.13 3.52
CA ILE A 63 7.93 -0.49 4.90
C ILE A 63 7.74 -2.01 4.93
N PRO A 64 8.61 -2.79 5.60
CA PRO A 64 8.40 -4.22 5.74
C PRO A 64 7.01 -4.52 6.30
N VAL A 65 6.30 -5.47 5.70
CA VAL A 65 4.91 -5.79 6.09
C VAL A 65 4.85 -6.25 7.54
N HIS A 66 5.86 -7.00 8.00
CA HIS A 66 5.91 -7.55 9.35
C HIS A 66 6.08 -6.48 10.46
N VAL A 67 6.43 -5.23 10.13
CA VAL A 67 6.53 -4.12 11.12
C VAL A 67 5.32 -3.19 11.13
N VAL A 68 4.32 -3.44 10.28
CA VAL A 68 3.13 -2.60 10.18
C VAL A 68 2.23 -2.85 11.39
N LEU A 69 1.85 -1.76 12.07
CA LEU A 69 0.95 -1.79 13.23
C LEU A 69 -0.48 -1.46 12.83
N SER A 70 -0.67 -0.48 11.94
CA SER A 70 -1.97 -0.12 11.39
C SER A 70 -1.85 0.56 10.02
N VAL A 71 -2.93 0.47 9.24
CA VAL A 71 -3.07 1.14 7.95
C VAL A 71 -4.44 1.80 7.89
N ASP A 72 -4.46 3.13 7.87
CA ASP A 72 -5.68 3.92 7.73
C ASP A 72 -5.85 4.34 6.26
N VAL A 73 -7.04 4.10 5.72
CA VAL A 73 -7.43 4.58 4.38
C VAL A 73 -7.79 6.06 4.49
N MET A 74 -7.03 6.94 3.82
CA MET A 74 -7.31 8.38 3.81
C MET A 74 -8.15 8.78 2.60
N GLU A 75 -7.79 8.26 1.43
CA GLU A 75 -8.47 8.54 0.18
C GLU A 75 -8.42 7.28 -0.68
N HIS A 76 -9.57 6.82 -1.16
CA HIS A 76 -9.67 5.64 -1.99
C HIS A 76 -9.93 6.04 -3.44
N VAL A 77 -9.00 5.69 -4.31
CA VAL A 77 -9.20 5.70 -5.76
C VAL A 77 -9.90 4.39 -6.13
N PRO A 78 -11.05 4.41 -6.81
CA PRO A 78 -11.72 3.18 -7.23
C PRO A 78 -10.78 2.33 -8.09
N GLU A 79 -10.62 1.05 -7.76
CA GLU A 79 -9.98 0.11 -8.68
C GLU A 79 -10.88 -0.04 -9.91
N GLU A 80 -10.35 0.26 -11.10
CA GLU A 80 -10.94 -0.25 -12.33
C GLU A 80 -10.85 -1.77 -12.27
N THR A 81 -11.98 -2.44 -12.00
CA THR A 81 -12.07 -3.90 -12.04
C THR A 81 -11.46 -4.41 -13.34
N PRO A 82 -10.39 -5.23 -13.32
CA PRO A 82 -9.91 -5.87 -14.52
C PRO A 82 -11.06 -6.73 -15.06
N LYS A 83 -11.51 -6.47 -16.30
CA LYS A 83 -12.38 -7.41 -17.01
C LYS A 83 -11.68 -8.76 -17.03
N SER A 84 -12.28 -9.77 -16.42
CA SER A 84 -11.82 -11.16 -16.55
C SER A 84 -11.73 -11.50 -18.04
N GLU A 85 -10.52 -11.67 -18.57
CA GLU A 85 -10.36 -12.34 -19.85
C GLU A 85 -10.85 -13.76 -19.69
N LYS A 86 -11.91 -14.11 -20.42
CA LYS A 86 -12.46 -15.47 -20.45
C LYS A 86 -11.36 -16.41 -20.97
N PRO A 87 -11.15 -17.59 -20.36
CA PRO A 87 -10.19 -18.55 -20.88
C PRO A 87 -10.63 -18.99 -22.28
N HIS A 88 -9.80 -18.69 -23.30
CA HIS A 88 -9.93 -19.29 -24.61
C HIS A 88 -9.61 -20.78 -24.47
N THR A 89 -10.64 -21.63 -24.55
CA THR A 89 -10.48 -23.06 -24.84
C THR A 89 -9.71 -23.21 -26.15
N MET A 90 -8.50 -23.75 -26.08
CA MET A 90 -7.78 -24.22 -27.26
C MET A 90 -8.04 -25.72 -27.39
N TYR A 91 -8.87 -26.10 -28.36
CA TYR A 91 -8.85 -27.44 -28.94
C TYR A 91 -7.78 -27.43 -30.04
N GLY A 92 -6.87 -28.39 -30.01
CA GLY A 92 -5.83 -28.63 -31.01
C GLY A 92 -4.98 -29.82 -30.62
#